data_AF-A0A7W1ZUA7-F1
#
_entry.id   AF-A0A7W1ZUA7-F1
#
_cell.length_a   1.000
_cell.length_b   1.000
_cell.length_c   1.000
_cell.angle_alpha   90.00
_cell.angle_beta   90.00
_cell.angle_gamma   90.00
#
_symmetry.space_group_name_H-M   'P 1'
#
loop_
_entity.id
_entity.type
_entity.pdbx_description
1 polymer ?
#
loop_
_entity_poly.entity_id
_entity_poly.type
_entity_poly.pdbx_seq_one_letter_code
_entity_poly.pdbx_strand_id
1 'polypeptide(L)'
;VPVCGGTAPSPTLARNIAFKNLPVWTISSTNDKVVPVSWAKNWINWIKADNPANSGNVKLTLYTSGESHNTTWYRAFNPAVKMDGLNIYEWMLKFRRTGAGVPTPAPTPGTPQPPTPTPTPTPTPTPTPPTTKPPTTKPPTTKPPTPTPPTGSGAMPTAHAGADETIHKFWHYSPYLNATTSTIPGGWFISASWTKISGPSAYRIVNSNALNTRVSLTAVGVYTFRVTLKTNKGAMATDTKTITVLP
;
A
#
# COMPACT_ATOMS: atom_id res chain seq x y z
N VAL A 1 -13.86 -5.32 15.66
CA VAL A 1 -13.00 -4.92 14.53
C VAL A 1 -11.55 -4.94 15.00
N PRO A 2 -10.76 -5.94 14.57
CA PRO A 2 -9.68 -5.52 13.68
C PRO A 2 -9.59 -6.37 12.41
N VAL A 3 -9.28 -5.66 11.33
CA VAL A 3 -8.79 -6.19 10.04
C VAL A 3 -7.26 -6.26 10.14
N CYS A 4 -6.65 -7.27 9.52
CA CYS A 4 -5.31 -7.79 9.82
C CYS A 4 -4.13 -6.78 9.81
N GLY A 5 -3.99 -5.99 10.88
CA GLY A 5 -2.84 -5.13 11.15
C GLY A 5 -1.58 -5.93 11.47
N GLY A 6 -0.41 -5.36 11.12
CA GLY A 6 0.91 -6.00 11.20
C GLY A 6 1.45 -6.27 12.61
N THR A 7 0.62 -6.78 13.51
CA THR A 7 0.99 -7.17 14.88
C THR A 7 1.02 -8.69 15.02
N ALA A 8 2.13 -9.21 15.53
CA ALA A 8 2.29 -10.63 15.83
C ALA A 8 1.24 -11.08 16.86
N PRO A 9 0.54 -12.21 16.63
CA PRO A 9 -0.45 -12.71 17.59
C PRO A 9 0.25 -13.26 18.83
N SER A 10 -0.39 -13.11 19.98
CA SER A 10 -0.09 -13.89 21.18
C SER A 10 -1.39 -14.39 21.82
N PRO A 11 -1.36 -15.51 22.56
CA PRO A 11 -2.54 -16.01 23.27
C PRO A 11 -3.14 -14.96 24.22
N THR A 12 -2.29 -14.21 24.93
CA THR A 12 -2.73 -13.15 25.84
C THR A 12 -3.50 -12.04 25.12
N LEU A 13 -3.00 -11.58 23.97
CA LEU A 13 -3.69 -10.53 23.21
C LEU A 13 -5.00 -11.04 22.60
N ALA A 14 -5.03 -12.28 22.10
CA ALA A 14 -6.24 -12.92 21.57
C ALA A 14 -7.32 -13.04 22.65
N ARG A 15 -6.94 -13.47 23.85
CA ARG A 15 -7.82 -13.57 25.01
C ARG A 15 -8.43 -12.22 25.41
N ASN A 16 -7.64 -11.15 25.38
CA ASN A 16 -8.14 -9.80 25.66
C ASN A 16 -9.23 -9.37 24.67
N ILE A 17 -9.13 -9.76 23.39
CA ILE A 17 -10.16 -9.49 22.38
C ILE A 17 -11.39 -10.37 22.65
N ALA A 18 -11.18 -11.65 22.93
CA ALA A 18 -12.24 -12.63 23.19
C ALA A 18 -13.13 -12.23 24.36
N PHE A 19 -12.54 -11.79 25.48
CA PHE A 19 -13.27 -11.34 26.67
C PHE A 19 -14.01 -10.01 26.51
N LYS A 20 -13.71 -9.23 25.47
CA LYS A 20 -14.49 -8.03 25.12
C LYS A 20 -15.73 -8.36 24.28
N ASN A 21 -15.97 -9.64 24.00
CA ASN A 21 -17.11 -10.14 23.22
C ASN A 21 -17.25 -9.40 21.87
N LEU A 22 -16.11 -9.10 21.23
CA LEU A 22 -16.10 -8.28 20.02
C LEU A 22 -16.31 -9.14 18.78
N PRO A 23 -17.11 -8.69 17.82
CA PRO A 23 -17.08 -9.24 16.48
C PRO A 23 -15.72 -8.91 15.83
N VAL A 24 -15.13 -9.90 15.18
CA VAL A 24 -13.81 -9.80 14.55
C VAL A 24 -13.88 -10.32 13.13
N TRP A 25 -13.39 -9.51 12.19
CA TRP A 25 -13.22 -9.92 10.81
C TRP A 25 -11.79 -9.64 10.36
N THR A 26 -11.02 -10.70 10.26
CA THR A 26 -9.66 -10.68 9.73
C THR A 26 -9.71 -10.96 8.24
N ILE A 27 -9.04 -10.12 7.44
CA ILE A 27 -8.89 -10.31 5.99
C ILE A 27 -7.39 -10.38 5.70
N SER A 28 -6.95 -11.38 4.94
CA SER A 28 -5.53 -11.62 4.63
C SER A 28 -5.38 -12.28 3.25
N SER A 29 -4.15 -12.41 2.75
CA SER A 29 -3.83 -13.20 1.55
C SER A 29 -2.69 -14.17 1.80
N THR A 30 -2.71 -15.29 1.07
CA THR A 30 -1.63 -16.29 1.07
C THR A 30 -0.31 -15.77 0.53
N ASN A 31 -0.32 -14.72 -0.31
CA ASN A 31 0.88 -14.11 -0.89
C ASN A 31 1.28 -12.79 -0.21
N ASP A 32 0.71 -12.52 0.97
CA ASP A 32 1.13 -11.40 1.81
C ASP A 32 2.54 -11.63 2.37
N LYS A 33 3.52 -10.93 1.78
CA LYS A 33 4.94 -11.00 2.19
C LYS A 33 5.28 -10.06 3.35
N VAL A 34 4.35 -9.22 3.78
CA VAL A 34 4.55 -8.24 4.86
C VAL A 34 4.03 -8.80 6.18
N VAL A 35 2.85 -9.41 6.15
CA VAL A 35 2.22 -10.05 7.31
C VAL A 35 1.92 -11.50 6.98
N PRO A 36 2.60 -12.46 7.63
CA PRO A 36 2.38 -13.87 7.35
C PRO A 36 0.92 -14.28 7.60
N VAL A 37 0.33 -15.03 6.67
CA VAL A 37 -1.05 -15.56 6.83
C VAL A 37 -1.23 -16.42 8.10
N SER A 38 -0.15 -17.03 8.59
CA SER A 38 -0.15 -17.78 9.85
C SER A 38 -0.57 -16.91 11.04
N TRP A 39 -0.27 -15.60 11.01
CA TRP A 39 -0.67 -14.68 12.06
C TRP A 39 -2.19 -14.50 12.10
N ALA A 40 -2.81 -14.29 10.93
CA ALA A 40 -4.26 -14.18 10.81
C ALA A 40 -4.97 -15.45 11.29
N LYS A 41 -4.42 -16.63 10.96
CA LYS A 41 -4.92 -17.93 11.44
C LYS A 41 -4.82 -18.05 12.96
N ASN A 42 -3.67 -17.74 13.55
CA ASN A 42 -3.46 -17.83 14.99
C ASN A 42 -4.39 -16.90 15.78
N TRP A 43 -4.54 -15.63 15.35
CA TRP A 43 -5.49 -14.70 15.94
C TRP A 43 -6.91 -15.30 15.98
N ILE A 44 -7.39 -15.80 14.85
CA ILE A 44 -8.77 -16.29 14.74
C ILE A 44 -8.96 -17.58 15.55
N ASN A 45 -7.99 -18.48 15.53
CA ASN A 45 -8.06 -19.73 16.29
C ASN A 45 -8.10 -19.45 17.81
N TRP A 46 -7.22 -18.59 18.31
CA TRP A 46 -7.16 -18.29 19.75
C TRP A 46 -8.37 -17.48 20.22
N ILE A 47 -8.83 -16.47 19.47
CA ILE A 47 -10.03 -15.71 19.84
C ILE A 47 -11.25 -16.64 19.94
N LYS A 48 -11.41 -17.57 19.00
CA LYS A 48 -12.51 -18.55 19.02
C LYS A 48 -12.40 -19.54 20.18
N ALA A 49 -11.19 -20.01 20.47
CA ALA A 49 -10.95 -20.93 21.58
C ALA A 49 -11.24 -20.28 22.93
N ASP A 50 -10.86 -19.01 23.11
CA ASP A 50 -11.07 -18.26 24.36
C ASP A 50 -12.52 -17.78 24.57
N ASN A 51 -13.32 -17.68 23.50
CA ASN A 51 -14.75 -17.37 23.59
C ASN A 51 -15.58 -18.15 22.54
N PRO A 52 -15.88 -19.43 22.81
CA PRO A 52 -16.66 -20.28 21.89
C PRO A 52 -18.06 -19.74 21.63
N ALA A 53 -18.69 -19.10 22.62
CA ALA A 53 -20.03 -18.54 22.52
C ALA A 53 -20.14 -17.43 21.47
N ASN A 54 -19.06 -16.67 21.24
CA ASN A 54 -19.02 -15.61 20.23
C ASN A 54 -18.28 -16.02 18.94
N SER A 55 -17.87 -17.29 18.82
CA SER A 55 -17.04 -17.76 17.69
C SER A 55 -17.69 -17.55 16.32
N GLY A 56 -19.03 -17.52 16.23
CA GLY A 56 -19.78 -17.22 15.01
C GLY A 56 -19.59 -15.79 14.48
N ASN A 57 -19.20 -14.84 15.34
CA ASN A 57 -18.92 -13.45 14.96
C ASN A 57 -17.43 -13.18 14.72
N VAL A 58 -16.61 -14.23 14.72
CA VAL A 58 -15.16 -14.18 14.51
C VAL A 58 -14.87 -14.90 13.20
N LYS A 59 -14.42 -14.19 12.17
CA LYS A 59 -14.17 -14.80 10.86
C LYS A 59 -12.88 -14.36 10.20
N LEU A 60 -12.35 -15.26 9.38
CA LEU A 60 -11.18 -15.05 8.51
C LEU A 60 -11.64 -15.14 7.05
N THR A 61 -11.34 -14.12 6.26
CA THR A 61 -11.40 -14.19 4.80
C THR A 61 -9.98 -14.23 4.25
N LEU A 62 -9.69 -15.22 3.41
CA LEU A 62 -8.38 -15.43 2.82
C LEU A 62 -8.44 -15.31 1.30
N TYR A 63 -7.71 -14.36 0.73
CA TYR A 63 -7.52 -14.26 -0.71
C TYR A 63 -6.37 -15.16 -1.16
N THR A 64 -6.65 -16.09 -2.07
CA THR A 64 -5.70 -17.08 -2.57
C THR A 64 -5.15 -16.75 -3.97
N SER A 65 -5.67 -15.72 -4.62
CA SER A 65 -5.35 -15.26 -5.98
C SER A 65 -3.97 -14.59 -6.14
N GLY A 66 -3.03 -14.84 -5.23
CA GLY A 66 -1.68 -14.26 -5.29
C GLY A 66 -1.62 -12.77 -4.93
N GLU A 67 -2.62 -12.26 -4.21
CA GLU A 67 -2.70 -10.85 -3.86
C GLU A 67 -1.56 -10.41 -2.94
N SER A 68 -0.99 -9.24 -3.22
CA SER A 68 -0.03 -8.61 -2.32
C SER A 68 -0.72 -8.15 -1.03
N HIS A 69 0.09 -7.79 -0.01
CA HIS A 69 -0.39 -7.11 1.20
C HIS A 69 -1.33 -5.95 0.84
N ASN A 70 -0.90 -5.09 -0.08
CA ASN A 70 -1.62 -3.85 -0.40
C ASN A 70 -2.90 -4.13 -1.21
N THR A 71 -2.86 -5.11 -2.11
CA THR A 71 -4.05 -5.53 -2.89
C THR A 71 -5.13 -6.13 -1.99
N THR A 72 -4.72 -6.98 -1.03
CA THR A 72 -5.62 -7.58 -0.03
C THR A 72 -6.41 -6.52 0.71
N TRP A 73 -5.67 -5.52 1.19
CA TRP A 73 -6.18 -4.41 1.95
C TRP A 73 -7.07 -3.49 1.11
N TYR A 74 -6.69 -3.22 -0.15
CA TYR A 74 -7.54 -2.52 -1.13
C TYR A 74 -8.91 -3.18 -1.28
N ARG A 75 -8.93 -4.50 -1.53
CA ARG A 75 -10.18 -5.23 -1.70
C ARG A 75 -11.01 -5.24 -0.41
N ALA A 76 -10.36 -5.35 0.75
CA ALA A 76 -11.05 -5.33 2.04
C ALA A 76 -11.87 -4.05 2.26
N PHE A 77 -11.36 -2.88 1.88
CA PHE A 77 -12.01 -1.58 2.10
C PHE A 77 -12.74 -1.00 0.89
N ASN A 78 -12.67 -1.64 -0.27
CA ASN A 78 -13.45 -1.24 -1.43
C ASN A 78 -14.95 -1.58 -1.18
N PRO A 79 -15.85 -0.58 -1.14
CA PRO A 79 -17.27 -0.83 -0.85
C PRO A 79 -17.99 -1.65 -1.92
N ALA A 80 -17.43 -1.73 -3.14
CA ALA A 80 -17.95 -2.58 -4.20
C ALA A 80 -17.57 -4.06 -4.03
N VAL A 81 -16.56 -4.37 -3.22
CA VAL A 81 -16.12 -5.75 -2.97
C VAL A 81 -16.93 -6.34 -1.82
N LYS A 82 -17.68 -7.40 -2.12
CA LYS A 82 -18.45 -8.16 -1.14
C LYS A 82 -17.78 -9.50 -0.85
N MET A 83 -17.73 -9.85 0.43
CA MET A 83 -17.19 -11.10 0.96
C MET A 83 -18.28 -11.73 1.82
N ASP A 84 -18.77 -12.91 1.42
CA ASP A 84 -19.97 -13.53 1.99
C ASP A 84 -21.22 -12.65 1.86
N GLY A 85 -21.35 -11.99 0.70
CA GLY A 85 -22.50 -11.13 0.38
C GLY A 85 -22.51 -9.74 1.02
N LEU A 86 -21.48 -9.39 1.80
CA LEU A 86 -21.36 -8.08 2.46
C LEU A 86 -19.99 -7.46 2.21
N ASN A 87 -19.94 -6.16 1.97
CA ASN A 87 -18.69 -5.42 2.13
C ASN A 87 -18.39 -5.23 3.63
N ILE A 88 -17.18 -4.76 3.94
CA ILE A 88 -16.75 -4.61 5.33
C ILE A 88 -17.63 -3.66 6.15
N TYR A 89 -18.14 -2.60 5.53
CA TYR A 89 -18.98 -1.61 6.19
C TYR A 89 -20.36 -2.18 6.51
N GLU A 90 -20.99 -2.86 5.54
CA GLU A 90 -22.26 -3.56 5.71
C GLU A 90 -22.17 -4.62 6.83
N TRP A 91 -21.05 -5.34 6.92
CA TRP A 91 -20.83 -6.29 8.01
C TRP A 91 -20.64 -5.61 9.36
N MET A 92 -19.87 -4.52 9.44
CA MET A 92 -19.68 -3.78 10.69
C MET A 92 -21.00 -3.24 11.23
N LEU A 93 -21.90 -2.78 10.35
CA LEU A 93 -23.22 -2.27 10.73
C LEU A 93 -24.16 -3.32 11.33
N LYS A 94 -23.86 -4.62 11.19
CA LYS A 94 -24.62 -5.68 11.87
C LYS A 94 -24.42 -5.69 13.39
N PHE A 95 -23.39 -5.02 13.89
CA PHE A 95 -23.00 -5.10 15.29
C PHE A 95 -23.10 -3.75 15.99
N ARG A 96 -23.58 -3.80 17.23
CA ARG A 96 -23.65 -2.66 18.14
C ARG A 96 -23.22 -3.11 19.53
N ARG A 97 -22.60 -2.21 20.28
CA ARG A 97 -22.39 -2.44 21.72
C ARG A 97 -23.72 -2.22 22.43
N THR A 98 -24.11 -3.14 23.29
CA THR A 98 -25.20 -2.92 24.24
C THR A 98 -24.87 -1.70 25.11
N GLY A 99 -25.82 -0.76 25.22
CA GLY A 99 -25.63 0.50 25.96
C GLY A 99 -25.06 1.68 25.17
N ALA A 100 -24.70 1.51 23.89
CA ALA A 100 -24.42 2.64 23.01
C ALA A 100 -25.75 3.24 22.54
N GLY A 101 -26.07 4.46 22.97
CA GLY A 101 -27.19 5.22 22.40
C GLY A 101 -27.07 5.28 20.88
N VAL A 102 -28.20 5.27 20.17
CA VAL A 102 -28.21 5.49 18.73
C VAL A 102 -27.54 6.85 18.50
N PRO A 103 -26.41 6.94 17.79
CA PRO A 103 -25.89 8.25 17.42
C PRO A 103 -26.94 8.93 16.55
N THR A 104 -27.36 10.13 16.95
CA THR A 104 -28.16 11.00 16.09
C THR A 104 -27.50 11.02 14.71
N PRO A 105 -28.24 10.74 13.62
CA PRO A 105 -27.68 10.82 12.28
C PRO A 105 -26.97 12.16 12.13
N ALA A 106 -25.73 12.15 11.64
CA ALA A 106 -25.10 13.39 11.24
C ALA A 106 -26.07 14.11 10.28
N PRO A 107 -26.31 15.42 10.42
CA PRO A 107 -27.15 16.14 9.48
C PRO A 107 -26.65 15.83 8.08
N THR A 108 -27.58 15.46 7.20
CA THR A 108 -27.29 15.26 5.78
C THR A 108 -26.47 16.46 5.32
N PRO A 109 -25.26 16.27 4.75
CA PRO A 109 -24.54 17.38 4.15
C PRO A 109 -25.50 18.10 3.22
N GLY A 110 -25.75 19.39 3.50
CA GLY A 110 -26.54 20.21 2.60
C GLY A 110 -25.98 20.04 1.20
N THR A 111 -26.86 19.94 0.21
CA THR A 111 -26.51 19.89 -1.20
C THR A 111 -25.36 20.88 -1.46
N PRO A 112 -24.22 20.46 -2.04
CA PRO A 112 -23.14 21.39 -2.35
C PRO A 112 -23.71 22.53 -3.18
N GLN A 113 -23.67 23.75 -2.65
CA GLN A 113 -24.04 24.93 -3.41
C GLN A 113 -23.07 25.01 -4.61
N PRO A 114 -23.57 25.12 -5.86
CA PRO A 114 -22.72 25.32 -7.01
C PRO A 114 -21.81 26.53 -6.77
N PRO A 115 -20.51 26.47 -7.09
CA PRO A 115 -19.64 27.62 -6.95
C PRO A 115 -20.19 28.77 -7.80
N THR A 116 -20.30 29.95 -7.19
CA THR A 116 -20.60 31.19 -7.90
C THR A 116 -19.61 31.34 -9.06
N PRO A 117 -20.06 31.52 -10.32
CA PRO A 117 -19.15 31.63 -11.44
C PRO A 117 -18.29 32.88 -11.30
N THR A 118 -16.98 32.69 -11.12
CA THR A 118 -15.97 33.74 -11.24
C THR A 118 -15.85 34.12 -12.73
N PRO A 119 -15.85 35.42 -13.10
CA PRO A 119 -15.67 35.83 -14.49
C PRO A 119 -14.34 35.29 -15.05
N THR A 120 -14.44 34.59 -16.18
CA THR A 120 -13.32 33.96 -16.88
C THR A 120 -12.53 35.03 -17.65
N PRO A 121 -11.19 35.14 -17.49
CA PRO A 121 -10.39 35.99 -18.35
C PRO A 121 -10.40 35.46 -19.79
N THR A 122 -10.54 36.38 -20.75
CA THR A 122 -10.57 36.13 -22.19
C THR A 122 -9.35 35.31 -22.64
N PRO A 123 -9.53 34.20 -23.40
CA PRO A 123 -8.41 33.36 -23.84
C PRO A 123 -7.60 34.03 -24.94
N THR A 124 -6.29 34.13 -24.72
CA THR A 124 -5.28 34.31 -25.78
C THR A 124 -5.21 33.03 -26.63
N PRO A 125 -5.22 33.09 -27.97
CA PRO A 125 -5.22 31.90 -28.81
C PRO A 125 -3.94 31.08 -28.59
N THR A 126 -4.13 29.82 -28.18
CA THR A 126 -3.08 28.80 -28.04
C THR A 126 -3.12 27.91 -29.30
N PRO A 127 -1.98 27.58 -29.93
CA PRO A 127 -1.96 26.79 -31.15
C PRO A 127 -2.49 25.38 -30.95
N THR A 128 -3.23 24.90 -31.95
CA THR A 128 -3.87 23.58 -32.04
C THR A 128 -2.87 22.43 -31.90
N PRO A 129 -3.01 21.53 -30.89
CA PRO A 129 -2.27 20.27 -30.85
C PRO A 129 -2.84 19.26 -31.86
N PRO A 130 -2.00 18.43 -32.51
CA PRO A 130 -2.47 17.40 -33.42
C PRO A 130 -3.18 16.28 -32.65
N THR A 131 -4.32 15.84 -33.18
CA THR A 131 -5.11 14.72 -32.66
C THR A 131 -4.32 13.43 -32.71
N THR A 132 -3.95 12.89 -31.54
CA THR A 132 -3.51 11.51 -31.41
C THR A 132 -4.38 10.78 -30.40
N LYS A 133 -4.89 9.63 -30.85
CA LYS A 133 -5.76 8.69 -30.14
C LYS A 133 -5.15 8.28 -28.78
N PRO A 134 -5.96 8.01 -27.73
CA PRO A 134 -5.46 7.48 -26.47
C PRO A 134 -4.65 6.19 -26.69
N PRO A 135 -3.43 6.04 -26.13
CA PRO A 135 -2.68 4.81 -26.24
C PRO A 135 -3.37 3.71 -25.42
N THR A 136 -3.96 2.74 -26.11
CA THR A 136 -4.26 1.43 -25.55
C THR A 136 -2.97 0.62 -25.53
N THR A 137 -2.11 0.87 -24.56
CA THR A 137 -0.95 0.00 -24.31
C THR A 137 -0.83 -0.26 -22.81
N LYS A 138 -0.93 -1.54 -22.45
CA LYS A 138 -0.53 -2.13 -21.17
C LYS A 138 0.76 -1.46 -20.67
N PRO A 139 0.86 -1.04 -19.40
CA PRO A 139 2.10 -0.49 -18.85
C PRO A 139 3.27 -1.45 -19.13
N PRO A 140 4.43 -0.97 -19.60
CA PRO A 140 5.57 -1.83 -19.84
C PRO A 140 5.97 -2.51 -18.53
N THR A 141 5.95 -3.84 -18.52
CA THR A 141 6.46 -4.66 -17.40
C THR A 141 7.97 -4.85 -17.48
N THR A 142 8.67 -4.01 -18.23
CA THR A 142 10.11 -4.11 -18.46
C THR A 142 10.83 -2.97 -17.77
N LYS A 143 11.53 -3.34 -16.69
CA LYS A 143 12.50 -2.54 -15.97
C LYS A 143 13.39 -1.75 -16.96
N PRO A 144 13.55 -0.43 -16.81
CA PRO A 144 14.56 0.32 -17.57
C PRO A 144 15.96 -0.28 -17.35
N PRO A 145 16.80 -0.40 -18.40
CA PRO A 145 18.10 -1.06 -18.30
C PRO A 145 19.00 -0.37 -17.28
N THR A 146 19.65 -1.17 -16.43
CA THR A 146 20.72 -0.75 -15.53
C THR A 146 21.90 -0.23 -16.36
N PRO A 147 22.43 0.98 -16.16
CA PRO A 147 23.67 1.40 -16.82
C PRO A 147 24.87 0.63 -16.27
N THR A 148 25.70 0.08 -17.15
CA THR A 148 26.92 -0.70 -16.83
C THR A 148 28.15 0.21 -16.67
N PRO A 149 28.90 0.17 -15.55
CA PRO A 149 30.26 0.74 -15.44
C PRO A 149 31.37 -0.33 -15.55
N PRO A 150 32.64 0.06 -15.78
CA PRO A 150 33.63 -0.74 -16.51
C PRO A 150 34.32 -1.86 -15.71
N THR A 151 34.90 -2.76 -16.49
CA THR A 151 35.44 -4.09 -16.21
C THR A 151 36.57 -4.12 -15.16
N GLY A 152 36.35 -4.86 -14.07
CA GLY A 152 37.37 -5.29 -13.12
C GLY A 152 36.84 -6.49 -12.33
N SER A 153 37.56 -7.63 -12.40
CA SER A 153 37.16 -8.92 -11.82
C SER A 153 36.98 -8.84 -10.30
N GLY A 154 35.71 -8.81 -9.86
CA GLY A 154 35.29 -8.82 -8.47
C GLY A 154 33.77 -8.64 -8.42
N ALA A 155 33.04 -9.56 -7.80
CA ALA A 155 31.58 -9.61 -7.91
C ALA A 155 30.91 -8.27 -7.56
N MET A 156 30.11 -7.76 -8.51
CA MET A 156 29.58 -6.40 -8.47
C MET A 156 28.45 -6.23 -7.45
N PRO A 157 28.29 -5.04 -6.85
CA PRO A 157 27.11 -4.74 -6.04
C PRO A 157 25.84 -4.79 -6.90
N THR A 158 24.77 -5.37 -6.36
CA THR A 158 23.44 -5.39 -6.98
C THR A 158 22.46 -4.63 -6.11
N ALA A 159 21.84 -3.59 -6.67
CA ALA A 159 20.77 -2.86 -6.01
C ALA A 159 19.40 -3.49 -6.32
N HIS A 160 18.52 -3.49 -5.33
CA HIS A 160 17.16 -4.00 -5.44
C HIS A 160 16.19 -2.98 -4.84
N ALA A 161 15.52 -2.15 -5.65
CA ALA A 161 14.63 -1.08 -5.22
C ALA A 161 13.25 -1.56 -4.70
N GLY A 162 13.02 -2.88 -4.74
CA GLY A 162 11.73 -3.51 -4.49
C GLY A 162 10.91 -3.63 -5.78
N ALA A 163 9.83 -4.42 -5.70
CA ALA A 163 8.92 -4.59 -6.82
C ALA A 163 8.11 -3.32 -7.09
N ASP A 164 7.73 -3.13 -8.36
CA ASP A 164 6.79 -2.10 -8.77
C ASP A 164 5.44 -2.28 -8.06
N GLU A 165 4.74 -1.18 -7.83
CA GLU A 165 3.58 -1.14 -6.98
C GLU A 165 2.45 -0.34 -7.62
N THR A 166 1.21 -0.73 -7.35
CA THR A 166 0.01 0.05 -7.69
C THR A 166 -0.78 0.30 -6.41
N ILE A 167 -1.08 1.56 -6.14
CA ILE A 167 -1.83 2.03 -4.96
C ILE A 167 -2.99 2.94 -5.39
N HIS A 168 -3.95 3.18 -4.50
CA HIS A 168 -5.07 4.10 -4.74
C HIS A 168 -4.97 5.33 -3.84
N LYS A 169 -5.35 6.50 -4.34
CA LYS A 169 -5.18 7.79 -3.62
C LYS A 169 -5.96 7.88 -2.31
N PHE A 170 -7.12 7.23 -2.19
CA PHE A 170 -7.92 7.24 -0.95
C PHE A 170 -7.31 6.40 0.18
N TRP A 171 -6.23 5.67 -0.10
CA TRP A 171 -5.42 5.08 0.95
C TRP A 171 -4.56 6.19 1.55
N HIS A 172 -4.74 6.51 2.83
CA HIS A 172 -3.71 7.22 3.62
C HIS A 172 -2.44 6.35 3.83
N TYR A 173 -2.11 5.51 2.85
CA TYR A 173 -0.98 4.61 2.83
C TYR A 173 0.18 5.33 2.16
N SER A 174 1.27 5.49 2.91
CA SER A 174 2.54 5.93 2.35
C SER A 174 3.35 4.69 1.96
N PRO A 175 3.50 4.37 0.65
CA PRO A 175 4.30 3.24 0.21
C PRO A 175 5.77 3.36 0.65
N TYR A 176 6.48 2.24 0.61
CA TYR A 176 7.90 2.18 0.94
C TYR A 176 8.77 2.10 -0.31
N LEU A 177 9.89 2.81 -0.26
CA LEU A 177 11.06 2.60 -1.11
C LEU A 177 12.05 1.77 -0.29
N ASN A 178 12.35 0.55 -0.73
CA ASN A 178 13.10 -0.41 0.07
C ASN A 178 14.22 -1.08 -0.75
N ALA A 179 15.45 -0.85 -0.32
CA ALA A 179 16.68 -1.39 -0.88
C ALA A 179 17.40 -2.39 0.04
N THR A 180 16.77 -2.87 1.12
CA THR A 180 17.41 -3.75 2.12
C THR A 180 17.81 -5.12 1.58
N THR A 181 17.26 -5.57 0.46
CA THR A 181 17.62 -6.85 -0.16
C THR A 181 18.82 -6.75 -1.10
N SER A 182 19.36 -5.54 -1.31
CA SER A 182 20.55 -5.28 -2.12
C SER A 182 21.77 -6.05 -1.61
N THR A 183 22.62 -6.52 -2.51
CA THR A 183 23.75 -7.40 -2.18
C THR A 183 25.08 -6.82 -2.67
N ILE A 184 26.14 -7.09 -1.92
CA ILE A 184 27.52 -6.83 -2.32
C ILE A 184 28.41 -7.96 -1.76
N PRO A 185 28.99 -8.79 -2.62
CA PRO A 185 29.90 -9.83 -2.15
C PRO A 185 31.17 -9.24 -1.54
N GLY A 186 31.48 -9.64 -0.30
CA GLY A 186 32.71 -9.22 0.39
C GLY A 186 32.83 -7.70 0.61
N GLY A 187 31.70 -7.01 0.82
CA GLY A 187 31.66 -5.58 1.08
C GLY A 187 30.37 -5.13 1.76
N TRP A 188 30.19 -3.83 1.91
CA TRP A 188 28.97 -3.22 2.45
C TRP A 188 28.67 -1.88 1.76
N PHE A 189 27.42 -1.45 1.85
CA PHE A 189 26.99 -0.15 1.37
C PHE A 189 27.31 0.93 2.41
N ILE A 190 27.95 2.02 1.98
CA ILE A 190 28.26 3.18 2.82
C ILE A 190 27.13 4.22 2.78
N SER A 191 26.32 4.23 1.71
CA SER A 191 25.19 5.13 1.59
C SER A 191 24.14 4.62 0.61
N ALA A 192 22.91 5.06 0.83
CA ALA A 192 21.80 4.96 -0.11
C ALA A 192 21.33 6.38 -0.47
N SER A 193 20.81 6.55 -1.69
CA SER A 193 20.17 7.80 -2.11
C SER A 193 18.99 7.50 -3.02
N TRP A 194 17.80 7.94 -2.61
CA TRP A 194 16.57 7.84 -3.37
C TRP A 194 16.28 9.16 -4.09
N THR A 195 16.04 9.06 -5.39
CA THR A 195 15.68 10.20 -6.25
C THR A 195 14.44 9.87 -7.06
N LYS A 196 13.55 10.87 -7.27
CA LYS A 196 12.45 10.72 -8.23
C LYS A 196 13.01 11.00 -9.63
N ILE A 197 12.78 10.07 -10.56
CA ILE A 197 13.16 10.20 -11.97
C ILE A 197 12.04 10.83 -12.79
N SER A 198 10.79 10.44 -12.54
CA SER A 198 9.62 10.93 -13.28
C SER A 198 8.35 10.86 -12.43
N GLY A 199 7.28 11.52 -12.91
CA GLY A 199 5.97 11.55 -12.28
C GLY A 199 5.61 12.89 -11.63
N PRO A 200 4.39 13.01 -11.08
CA PRO A 200 3.87 14.26 -10.51
C PRO A 200 4.81 14.93 -9.49
N SER A 201 4.75 16.26 -9.40
CA SER A 201 5.56 17.05 -8.45
C SER A 201 5.12 16.89 -6.99
N ALA A 202 3.86 16.48 -6.77
CA ALA A 202 3.30 16.27 -5.44
C ALA A 202 3.75 14.93 -4.85
N TYR A 203 4.93 14.93 -4.21
CA TYR A 203 5.47 13.80 -3.45
C TYR A 203 6.40 14.27 -2.33
N ARG A 204 6.64 13.40 -1.34
CA ARG A 204 7.67 13.62 -0.31
C ARG A 204 8.30 12.31 0.10
N ILE A 205 9.62 12.19 -0.05
CA ILE A 205 10.39 11.08 0.52
C ILE A 205 10.76 11.47 1.96
N VAL A 206 10.42 10.64 2.94
CA VAL A 206 10.61 10.98 4.36
C VAL A 206 12.09 11.11 4.72
N ASN A 207 12.90 10.14 4.28
CA ASN A 207 14.35 10.16 4.38
C ASN A 207 14.94 9.56 3.10
N SER A 208 15.49 10.38 2.22
CA SER A 208 16.04 9.92 0.94
C SER A 208 17.32 9.09 1.08
N ASN A 209 17.96 9.09 2.24
CA ASN A 209 19.26 8.44 2.43
C ASN A 209 19.17 7.09 3.16
N ALA A 210 17.96 6.68 3.57
CA ALA A 210 17.74 5.40 4.23
C ALA A 210 17.56 4.25 3.21
N LEU A 211 18.05 3.06 3.57
CA LEU A 211 17.80 1.84 2.78
C LEU A 211 16.31 1.50 2.71
N ASN A 212 15.53 1.83 3.73
CA ASN A 212 14.09 1.67 3.74
C ASN A 212 13.43 2.97 4.21
N THR A 213 12.56 3.56 3.39
CA THR A 213 11.95 4.86 3.66
C THR A 213 10.53 4.94 3.12
N ARG A 214 9.69 5.76 3.76
CA ARG A 214 8.33 6.03 3.29
C ARG A 214 8.35 7.14 2.24
N VAL A 215 7.46 7.04 1.27
CA VAL A 215 7.14 8.14 0.35
C VAL A 215 5.66 8.45 0.41
N SER A 216 5.34 9.74 0.50
CA SER A 216 3.97 10.25 0.43
C SER A 216 3.71 10.70 -1.01
N LEU A 217 2.60 10.23 -1.59
CA LEU A 217 2.18 10.52 -2.97
C LEU A 217 0.73 11.03 -2.91
N THR A 218 0.48 12.27 -3.35
CA THR A 218 -0.85 12.92 -3.19
C THR A 218 -1.57 13.18 -4.50
N ALA A 219 -0.90 12.98 -5.63
CA ALA A 219 -1.48 13.07 -6.96
C ALA A 219 -1.59 11.68 -7.60
N VAL A 220 -2.67 11.48 -8.36
CA VAL A 220 -2.82 10.31 -9.25
C VAL A 220 -1.76 10.41 -10.35
N GLY A 221 -1.16 9.29 -10.70
CA GLY A 221 -0.12 9.23 -11.73
C GLY A 221 0.91 8.14 -11.48
N VAL A 222 1.85 8.03 -12.40
CA VAL A 222 2.96 7.06 -12.33
C VAL A 222 4.20 7.78 -11.84
N TYR A 223 4.80 7.29 -10.76
CA TYR A 223 6.04 7.81 -10.18
C TYR A 223 7.14 6.77 -10.37
N THR A 224 8.31 7.18 -10.85
CA THR A 224 9.49 6.31 -10.90
C THR A 224 10.56 6.86 -9.97
N PHE A 225 11.00 6.03 -9.02
CA PHE A 225 12.07 6.34 -8.08
C PHE A 225 13.29 5.48 -8.39
N ARG A 226 14.49 6.04 -8.20
CA ARG A 226 15.77 5.34 -8.33
C ARG A 226 16.49 5.35 -6.99
N VAL A 227 17.00 4.19 -6.59
CA VAL A 227 18.02 4.09 -5.53
C VAL A 227 19.40 4.10 -6.18
N THR A 228 20.34 4.82 -5.57
CA THR A 228 21.77 4.74 -5.82
C THR A 228 22.47 4.33 -4.54
N LEU A 229 23.15 3.19 -4.57
CA LEU A 229 23.94 2.68 -3.46
C LEU A 229 25.42 2.87 -3.76
N LYS A 230 26.17 3.41 -2.80
CA LYS A 230 27.64 3.47 -2.87
C LYS A 230 28.23 2.43 -1.94
N THR A 231 29.28 1.77 -2.38
CA THR A 231 29.95 0.72 -1.61
C THR A 231 31.22 1.26 -0.95
N ASN A 232 31.70 0.55 0.07
CA ASN A 232 32.98 0.85 0.73
C ASN A 232 34.19 0.74 -0.20
N LYS A 233 34.03 0.09 -1.36
CA LYS A 233 35.06 -0.09 -2.39
C LYS A 233 34.90 0.88 -3.56
N GLY A 234 34.09 1.93 -3.40
CA GLY A 234 33.87 2.97 -4.41
C GLY A 234 32.94 2.60 -5.57
N ALA A 235 32.57 1.33 -5.73
CA ALA A 235 31.58 0.90 -6.72
C ALA A 235 30.17 1.41 -6.37
N MET A 236 29.34 1.59 -7.40
CA MET A 236 27.94 1.98 -7.26
C MET A 236 27.00 0.94 -7.85
N ALA A 237 25.80 0.82 -7.27
CA ALA A 237 24.71 0.06 -7.84
C ALA A 237 23.44 0.89 -7.85
N THR A 238 22.61 0.75 -8.89
CA THR A 238 21.35 1.47 -9.00
C THR A 238 20.21 0.54 -9.37
N ASP A 239 19.02 0.86 -8.86
CA ASP A 239 17.81 0.19 -9.26
C ASP A 239 16.61 1.15 -9.23
N THR A 240 15.52 0.80 -9.91
CA THR A 240 14.32 1.63 -10.01
C THR A 240 13.08 0.90 -9.52
N LYS A 241 12.19 1.63 -8.85
CA LYS A 241 10.84 1.20 -8.48
C LYS A 241 9.81 2.17 -9.06
N THR A 242 8.78 1.62 -9.70
CA THR A 242 7.63 2.35 -10.21
C THR A 242 6.45 2.21 -9.25
N ILE A 243 5.78 3.32 -8.94
CA ILE A 243 4.56 3.35 -8.15
C ILE A 243 3.46 4.03 -8.97
N THR A 244 2.43 3.27 -9.30
CA THR A 244 1.23 3.77 -9.99
C THR A 244 0.18 4.14 -8.95
N VAL A 245 -0.18 5.41 -8.86
CA VAL A 245 -1.27 5.90 -8.01
C VAL A 245 -2.51 6.03 -8.87
N LEU A 246 -3.50 5.18 -8.62
CA LEU A 246 -4.81 5.21 -9.24
C LEU A 246 -5.76 6.16 -8.47
N PRO A 247 -6.82 6.66 -9.12
CA PRO A 247 -7.89 7.40 -8.46
C PRO A 247 -8.43 6.67 -7.23
#